data_AF-A0A954I9M7-F1
#
_entry.id   AF-A0A954I9M7-F1
#
_cell.length_a   1.000
_cell.length_b   1.000
_cell.length_c   1.000
_cell.angle_alpha   90.00
_cell.angle_beta   90.00
_cell.angle_gamma   90.00
#
_symmetry.space_group_name_H-M   'P 1'
#
loop_
_entity.id
_entity.type
_entity.pdbx_description
1 polymer ?
#
loop_
_entity_poly.entity_id
_entity_poly.type
_entity_poly.pdbx_seq_one_letter_code
_entity_poly.pdbx_strand_id
1 'polypeptide(L)'
;MTFPQTDEGVFLQRPFHNPSQFRKTTGTEYSLLPFRFIDLDVDRYLITNFSGEYLLLNETQLNALVRHELGSEDSIYDDLKSKHFLVDGDSTAAIDLLACQYRTKHSQLSQLTSLFMFVVTLRCEHSCPYCQVSRQSQDKSRYDMSQSDAGRAIEFLFHSPSRQIKVEFQGGGAPSQFLPHSVDR
;
A
#
# COMPACT_ATOMS: atom_id res chain seq x y z
N MET A 1 27.64 -41.68 -24.12
CA MET A 1 26.86 -40.72 -24.93
C MET A 1 27.64 -39.42 -24.98
N THR A 2 28.26 -39.17 -26.12
CA THR A 2 29.03 -37.95 -26.41
C THR A 2 28.07 -36.89 -26.92
N PHE A 3 28.04 -35.73 -26.26
CA PHE A 3 27.28 -34.57 -26.71
C PHE A 3 27.89 -34.04 -28.02
N PRO A 4 27.08 -33.62 -29.01
CA PRO A 4 27.60 -33.04 -30.23
C PRO A 4 28.19 -31.67 -29.93
N GLN A 5 29.43 -31.43 -30.37
CA GLN A 5 29.99 -30.10 -30.41
C GLN A 5 29.34 -29.35 -31.57
N THR A 6 28.52 -28.35 -31.25
CA THR A 6 28.07 -27.37 -32.23
C THR A 6 29.17 -26.34 -32.42
N ASP A 7 29.86 -26.44 -33.56
CA ASP A 7 30.59 -25.35 -34.19
C ASP A 7 29.59 -24.25 -34.56
N GLU A 8 29.39 -23.32 -33.65
CA GLU A 8 29.13 -21.89 -33.93
C GLU A 8 29.09 -21.20 -32.57
N GLY A 9 30.15 -20.47 -32.26
CA GLY A 9 30.26 -19.69 -31.04
C GLY A 9 29.17 -18.64 -31.00
N VAL A 10 28.05 -18.94 -30.33
CA VAL A 10 27.09 -17.93 -29.89
C VAL A 10 27.79 -17.12 -28.80
N PHE A 11 28.51 -16.09 -29.23
CA PHE A 11 28.99 -15.04 -28.35
C PHE A 11 27.76 -14.34 -27.74
N LEU A 12 27.37 -14.77 -26.54
CA LEU A 12 26.57 -13.96 -25.62
C LEU A 12 27.44 -12.81 -25.07
N GLN A 13 28.07 -12.05 -25.96
CA GLN A 13 28.79 -10.82 -25.66
C GLN A 13 27.93 -9.66 -26.16
N ARG A 14 26.84 -9.39 -25.46
CA ARG A 14 26.45 -7.98 -25.30
C ARG A 14 27.16 -7.51 -24.04
N PRO A 15 28.37 -6.92 -24.14
CA PRO A 15 29.02 -6.37 -22.97
C PRO A 15 28.06 -5.36 -22.32
N PHE A 16 27.91 -5.46 -21.00
CA PHE A 16 27.22 -4.41 -20.25
C PHE A 16 27.87 -3.08 -20.61
N HIS A 17 27.05 -2.12 -21.04
CA HIS A 17 27.53 -0.80 -21.35
C HIS A 17 27.91 -0.08 -20.04
N ASN A 18 28.87 0.85 -20.12
CA ASN A 18 29.19 1.71 -19.00
C ASN A 18 27.93 2.50 -18.58
N PRO A 19 27.66 2.71 -17.27
CA PRO A 19 26.54 3.54 -16.81
C PRO A 19 26.39 4.88 -17.52
N SER A 20 27.50 5.52 -17.90
CA SER A 20 27.51 6.77 -18.66
C SER A 20 26.80 6.68 -20.02
N GLN A 21 26.74 5.49 -20.62
CA GLN A 21 26.01 5.26 -21.87
C GLN A 21 24.49 5.34 -21.68
N PHE A 22 23.99 4.97 -20.50
CA PHE A 22 22.57 5.03 -20.15
C PHE A 22 22.16 6.40 -19.58
N ARG A 23 23.12 7.30 -19.35
CA ARG A 23 22.89 8.70 -18.95
C ARG A 23 22.71 9.66 -20.12
N LYS A 24 22.76 9.17 -21.36
CA LYS A 24 22.56 10.03 -22.54
C LYS A 24 21.11 10.46 -22.61
N THR A 25 20.83 11.63 -22.03
CA THR A 25 19.52 12.24 -22.03
C THR A 25 19.11 12.65 -23.44
N THR A 26 17.92 12.22 -23.87
CA THR A 26 17.33 12.68 -25.14
C THR A 26 16.66 14.04 -24.94
N GLY A 27 17.44 15.07 -24.58
CA GLY A 27 16.95 16.43 -24.28
C GLY A 27 17.40 16.95 -22.91
N THR A 28 17.41 18.27 -22.72
CA THR A 28 17.86 18.91 -21.47
C THR A 28 16.76 19.11 -20.43
N GLU A 29 15.49 18.93 -20.81
CA GLU A 29 14.35 19.27 -19.97
C GLU A 29 13.58 18.02 -19.55
N TYR A 30 13.35 17.88 -18.24
CA TYR A 30 12.42 16.92 -17.69
C TYR A 30 11.03 17.52 -17.54
N SER A 31 10.01 16.68 -17.57
CA SER A 31 8.63 17.01 -17.24
C SER A 31 8.29 16.52 -15.84
N LEU A 32 7.60 17.34 -15.06
CA LEU A 32 7.11 16.95 -13.76
C LEU A 32 5.92 16.00 -13.89
N LEU A 33 5.92 14.96 -13.04
CA LEU A 33 4.74 14.14 -12.80
C LEU A 33 3.96 14.66 -11.59
N PRO A 34 2.68 14.31 -11.42
CA PRO A 34 1.89 14.79 -10.30
C PRO A 34 2.46 14.36 -8.94
N PHE A 35 2.88 15.34 -8.14
CA PHE A 35 3.28 15.14 -6.75
C PHE A 35 2.70 16.23 -5.84
N ARG A 36 2.75 15.97 -4.54
CA ARG A 36 2.41 16.92 -3.47
C ARG A 36 3.61 17.07 -2.56
N PHE A 37 3.71 18.20 -1.89
CA PHE A 37 4.72 18.41 -0.87
C PHE A 37 4.13 19.08 0.36
N ILE A 38 4.70 18.79 1.52
CA ILE A 38 4.40 19.44 2.79
C ILE A 38 5.71 19.71 3.53
N ASP A 39 5.72 20.75 4.36
CA ASP A 39 6.81 21.00 5.29
C ASP A 39 6.84 19.87 6.31
N LEU A 40 8.01 19.25 6.49
CA LEU A 40 8.22 18.22 7.53
C LEU A 40 8.85 18.83 8.77
N ASP A 41 9.85 19.68 8.57
CA ASP A 41 10.51 20.49 9.60
C ASP A 41 11.18 21.72 8.96
N VAL A 42 12.01 22.42 9.73
CA VAL A 42 12.66 23.69 9.34
C VAL A 42 13.48 23.55 8.05
N ASP A 43 14.08 22.40 7.80
CA ASP A 43 15.06 22.23 6.71
C ASP A 43 14.55 21.28 5.60
N ARG A 44 13.42 20.59 5.82
CA ARG A 44 13.00 19.46 4.98
C ARG A 44 11.53 19.53 4.60
N TYR A 45 11.30 19.20 3.33
CA TYR A 45 10.01 18.99 2.71
C TYR A 45 9.82 17.50 2.42
N LEU A 46 8.67 16.96 2.79
CA LEU A 46 8.23 15.64 2.35
C LEU A 46 7.49 15.78 1.03
N ILE A 47 8.03 15.19 -0.04
CA ILE A 47 7.32 15.07 -1.32
C ILE A 47 6.74 13.66 -1.45
N THR A 48 5.53 13.56 -1.98
CA THR A 48 4.83 12.29 -2.21
C THR A 48 4.13 12.31 -3.56
N ASN A 49 4.06 11.16 -4.23
CA ASN A 49 3.26 11.01 -5.44
C ASN A 49 2.02 10.14 -5.19
N PHE A 50 1.17 9.98 -6.21
CA PHE A 50 -0.05 9.18 -6.06
C PHE A 50 0.21 7.67 -6.01
N SER A 51 1.34 7.17 -6.52
CA SER A 51 1.74 5.76 -6.41
C SER A 51 2.27 5.37 -5.03
N GLY A 52 2.45 6.34 -4.12
CA GLY A 52 2.89 6.08 -2.75
C GLY A 52 4.39 6.19 -2.53
N GLU A 53 5.13 6.64 -3.54
CA GLU A 53 6.54 6.99 -3.39
C GLU A 53 6.69 8.29 -2.62
N TYR A 54 7.82 8.42 -1.93
CA TYR A 54 8.17 9.62 -1.19
C TYR A 54 9.69 9.90 -1.20
N LEU A 55 10.03 11.17 -1.04
CA LEU A 55 11.40 11.68 -0.87
C LEU A 55 11.40 12.85 0.11
N LEU A 56 12.55 13.09 0.73
CA LEU A 56 12.80 14.29 1.54
C LEU A 56 13.74 15.20 0.76
N LEU A 57 13.33 16.44 0.55
CA LEU A 57 14.12 17.46 -0.13
C LEU A 57 14.31 18.66 0.80
N ASN A 58 15.42 19.37 0.69
CA ASN A 58 15.51 20.72 1.27
C ASN A 58 14.85 21.76 0.36
N GLU A 59 14.72 22.99 0.85
CA GLU A 59 14.09 24.09 0.12
C GLU A 59 14.76 24.35 -1.24
N THR A 60 16.09 24.35 -1.29
CA THR A 60 16.87 24.59 -2.53
C THR A 60 16.58 23.52 -3.57
N GLN A 61 16.56 22.24 -3.16
CA GLN A 61 16.28 21.10 -4.02
C GLN A 61 14.84 21.11 -4.53
N LEU A 62 13.86 21.41 -3.66
CA LEU A 62 12.46 21.50 -4.05
C LEU A 62 12.23 22.65 -5.05
N ASN A 63 12.84 23.82 -4.80
CA ASN A 63 12.76 24.95 -5.73
C ASN A 63 13.39 24.60 -7.08
N ALA A 64 14.57 23.97 -7.08
CA ALA A 64 15.23 23.55 -8.31
C ALA A 64 14.39 22.52 -9.10
N LEU A 65 13.69 21.61 -8.40
CA LEU A 65 12.75 20.67 -9.00
C LEU A 65 11.55 21.37 -9.66
N VAL A 66 10.87 22.26 -8.93
CA VAL A 66 9.65 22.91 -9.44
C VAL A 66 9.96 23.91 -10.56
N ARG A 67 11.16 24.49 -10.56
CA ARG A 67 11.60 25.47 -11.57
C ARG A 67 12.30 24.87 -12.78
N HIS A 68 12.43 23.55 -12.87
CA HIS A 68 13.15 22.88 -13.95
C HIS A 68 14.66 23.23 -14.01
N GLU A 69 15.27 23.47 -12.85
CA GLU A 69 16.68 23.86 -12.71
C GLU A 69 17.60 22.70 -12.30
N LEU A 70 17.04 21.50 -12.04
CA LEU A 70 17.80 20.27 -11.75
C LEU A 70 18.49 19.72 -13.00
N GLY A 71 19.79 19.48 -12.91
CA GLY A 71 20.58 18.77 -13.89
C GLY A 71 20.56 17.26 -13.67
N SER A 72 20.84 16.50 -14.73
CA SER A 72 20.92 15.03 -14.68
C SER A 72 22.06 14.49 -13.81
N GLU A 73 23.06 15.32 -13.49
CA GLU A 73 24.18 14.97 -12.61
C GLU A 73 23.91 15.31 -11.14
N ASP A 74 22.78 15.96 -10.83
CA ASP A 74 22.39 16.21 -9.45
C ASP A 74 22.09 14.88 -8.75
N SER A 75 22.56 14.77 -7.50
CA SER A 75 22.48 13.52 -6.73
C SER A 75 21.06 13.01 -6.51
N ILE A 76 20.06 13.90 -6.55
CA ILE A 76 18.64 13.55 -6.35
C ILE A 76 17.90 13.22 -7.65
N TYR A 77 18.51 13.45 -8.81
CA TYR A 77 17.83 13.33 -10.10
C TYR A 77 17.37 11.90 -10.38
N ASP A 78 18.28 10.93 -10.19
CA ASP A 78 17.99 9.51 -10.39
C ASP A 78 16.93 8.98 -9.42
N ASP A 79 16.92 9.48 -8.18
CA ASP A 79 15.89 9.17 -7.19
C ASP A 79 14.53 9.71 -7.61
N LEU A 80 14.47 10.96 -8.08
CA LEU A 80 13.25 11.59 -8.57
C LEU A 80 12.70 10.89 -9.81
N LYS A 81 13.59 10.49 -10.73
CA LYS A 81 13.24 9.75 -11.96
C LYS A 81 12.74 8.34 -11.65
N SER A 82 13.49 7.56 -10.86
CA SER A 82 13.12 6.19 -10.51
C SER A 82 11.83 6.09 -9.70
N LYS A 83 11.51 7.12 -8.90
CA LYS A 83 10.28 7.24 -8.13
C LYS A 83 9.15 7.98 -8.84
N HIS A 84 9.31 8.29 -10.14
CA HIS A 84 8.27 8.91 -10.96
C HIS A 84 7.76 10.25 -10.40
N PHE A 85 8.67 11.09 -9.91
CA PHE A 85 8.40 12.52 -9.64
C PHE A 85 8.64 13.37 -10.89
N LEU A 86 9.55 12.93 -11.75
CA LEU A 86 9.83 13.51 -13.05
C LEU A 86 10.03 12.42 -14.10
N VAL A 87 9.91 12.81 -15.35
CA VAL A 87 10.29 12.01 -16.52
C VAL A 87 11.13 12.87 -17.46
N ASP A 88 12.13 12.27 -18.08
CA ASP A 88 12.90 12.90 -19.15
C ASP A 88 12.68 12.16 -20.47
N GLY A 89 13.36 12.61 -21.53
CA GLY A 89 13.20 12.08 -22.88
C GLY A 89 13.67 10.64 -23.08
N ASP A 90 14.13 9.94 -22.04
CA ASP A 90 14.83 8.66 -22.20
C ASP A 90 13.89 7.48 -22.40
N SER A 91 12.63 7.56 -21.93
CA SER A 91 11.68 6.47 -22.12
C SER A 91 10.24 6.84 -21.79
N THR A 92 9.30 6.35 -22.60
CA THR A 92 7.87 6.33 -22.24
C THR A 92 7.54 5.28 -21.18
N ALA A 93 8.46 4.35 -20.88
CA ALA A 93 8.23 3.26 -19.93
C ALA A 93 7.92 3.75 -18.51
N ALA A 94 8.39 4.95 -18.14
CA ALA A 94 8.11 5.54 -16.82
C ALA A 94 6.60 5.72 -16.59
N ILE A 95 5.83 6.09 -17.61
CA ILE A 95 4.37 6.25 -17.49
C ILE A 95 3.70 4.88 -17.30
N ASP A 96 4.12 3.87 -18.05
CA ASP A 96 3.57 2.52 -17.95
C ASP A 96 3.88 1.88 -16.59
N LEU A 97 5.10 2.08 -16.07
CA LEU A 97 5.52 1.64 -14.75
C LEU A 97 4.73 2.36 -13.65
N LEU A 98 4.59 3.68 -13.73
CA LEU A 98 3.77 4.45 -12.79
C LEU A 98 2.31 3.97 -12.78
N ALA A 99 1.75 3.71 -13.97
CA ALA A 99 0.40 3.17 -14.10
C ALA A 99 0.29 1.76 -13.47
N CYS A 100 1.31 0.92 -13.61
CA CYS A 100 1.38 -0.39 -12.98
C CYS A 100 1.44 -0.31 -11.44
N GLN A 101 2.31 0.56 -10.91
CA GLN A 101 2.39 0.82 -9.48
C GLN A 101 1.05 1.28 -8.91
N TYR A 102 0.40 2.24 -9.58
CA TYR A 102 -0.89 2.76 -9.17
C TYR A 102 -1.97 1.67 -9.12
N ARG A 103 -2.12 0.88 -10.19
CA ARG A 103 -3.07 -0.23 -10.25
C ARG A 103 -2.81 -1.27 -9.15
N THR A 104 -1.55 -1.56 -8.87
CA THR A 104 -1.17 -2.54 -7.85
C THR A 104 -1.52 -2.04 -6.45
N LYS A 105 -1.17 -0.79 -6.11
CA LYS A 105 -1.51 -0.16 -4.83
C LYS A 105 -3.01 -0.11 -4.58
N HIS A 106 -3.79 0.18 -5.61
CA HIS A 106 -5.24 0.28 -5.53
C HIS A 106 -5.97 -1.03 -5.86
N SER A 107 -5.27 -2.15 -6.00
CA SER A 107 -5.86 -3.45 -6.36
C SER A 107 -6.96 -3.88 -5.39
N GLN A 108 -6.86 -3.51 -4.11
CA GLN A 108 -7.87 -3.78 -3.09
C GLN A 108 -9.23 -3.11 -3.39
N LEU A 109 -9.25 -1.96 -4.09
CA LEU A 109 -10.50 -1.30 -4.45
C LEU A 109 -11.38 -2.16 -5.37
N SER A 110 -10.77 -3.08 -6.14
CA SER A 110 -11.51 -4.05 -6.96
C SER A 110 -12.23 -5.13 -6.15
N GLN A 111 -11.82 -5.35 -4.89
CA GLN A 111 -12.36 -6.39 -4.01
C GLN A 111 -13.42 -5.84 -3.03
N LEU A 112 -13.58 -4.50 -2.96
CA LEU A 112 -14.49 -3.80 -2.04
C LEU A 112 -14.36 -4.31 -0.59
N THR A 113 -15.44 -4.32 0.19
CA THR A 113 -15.40 -4.68 1.62
C THR A 113 -15.06 -6.15 1.83
N SER A 114 -13.81 -6.45 2.19
CA SER A 114 -13.34 -7.82 2.48
C SER A 114 -13.24 -8.12 3.98
N LEU A 115 -13.22 -7.10 4.85
CA LEU A 115 -13.14 -7.23 6.30
C LEU A 115 -14.48 -6.88 6.96
N PHE A 116 -15.03 -7.81 7.73
CA PHE A 116 -16.21 -7.63 8.54
C PHE A 116 -15.84 -7.81 10.02
N MET A 117 -15.97 -6.73 10.78
CA MET A 117 -15.74 -6.74 12.22
C MET A 117 -17.08 -6.78 12.94
N PHE A 118 -17.34 -7.86 13.68
CA PHE A 118 -18.56 -8.04 14.45
C PHE A 118 -18.28 -7.83 15.93
N VAL A 119 -18.80 -6.75 16.49
CA VAL A 119 -18.77 -6.51 17.95
C VAL A 119 -19.89 -7.30 18.60
N VAL A 120 -19.59 -8.51 19.07
CA VAL A 120 -20.62 -9.46 19.55
C VAL A 120 -21.14 -9.11 20.95
N THR A 121 -20.32 -8.45 21.77
CA THR A 121 -20.70 -8.00 23.11
C THR A 121 -19.80 -6.87 23.61
N LEU A 122 -20.33 -5.98 24.44
CA LEU A 122 -19.52 -5.01 25.21
C LEU A 122 -19.23 -5.45 26.65
N ARG A 123 -19.68 -6.65 27.04
CA ARG A 123 -19.51 -7.17 28.40
C ARG A 123 -18.08 -7.66 28.62
N CYS A 124 -17.42 -7.18 29.65
CA CYS A 124 -16.04 -7.55 29.98
C CYS A 124 -15.74 -7.37 31.48
N GLU A 125 -15.12 -8.36 32.10
CA GLU A 125 -14.71 -8.30 33.52
C GLU A 125 -13.47 -7.45 33.78
N HIS A 126 -12.74 -7.09 32.72
CA HIS A 126 -11.48 -6.36 32.86
C HIS A 126 -11.70 -4.85 32.77
N SER A 127 -10.98 -4.11 33.61
CA SER A 127 -10.95 -2.65 33.61
C SER A 127 -9.65 -2.14 33.01
N CYS A 128 -9.44 -2.37 31.72
CA CYS A 128 -8.22 -1.91 31.05
C CYS A 128 -8.26 -0.38 30.89
N PRO A 129 -7.30 0.38 31.44
CA PRO A 129 -7.30 1.85 31.37
C PRO A 129 -7.09 2.39 29.94
N TYR A 130 -6.58 1.55 29.05
CA TYR A 130 -6.39 1.84 27.62
C TYR A 130 -7.54 1.34 26.73
N CYS A 131 -8.61 0.78 27.30
CA CYS A 131 -9.73 0.30 26.50
C CYS A 131 -10.52 1.48 25.92
N GLN A 132 -10.47 1.64 24.59
CA GLN A 132 -11.25 2.65 23.87
C GLN A 132 -12.77 2.41 23.97
N VAL A 133 -13.19 1.17 24.24
CA VAL A 133 -14.59 0.76 24.21
C VAL A 133 -15.22 0.87 25.60
N SER A 134 -16.41 1.46 25.69
CA SER A 134 -17.15 1.63 26.94
C SER A 134 -17.66 0.29 27.47
N ARG A 135 -16.83 -0.40 28.26
CA ARG A 135 -17.16 -1.69 28.90
C ARG A 135 -18.50 -1.64 29.62
N GLN A 136 -19.23 -2.75 29.56
CA GLN A 136 -20.48 -2.93 30.30
C GLN A 136 -20.33 -4.09 31.28
N SER A 137 -21.04 -4.00 32.40
CA SER A 137 -21.10 -5.10 33.38
C SER A 137 -21.79 -6.33 32.78
N GLN A 138 -21.46 -7.52 33.29
CA GLN A 138 -21.95 -8.78 32.76
C GLN A 138 -23.49 -8.95 32.80
N ASP A 139 -24.16 -8.27 33.71
CA ASP A 139 -25.62 -8.36 33.89
C ASP A 139 -26.43 -7.62 32.82
N LYS A 140 -25.78 -6.88 31.92
CA LYS A 140 -26.46 -6.08 30.90
C LYS A 140 -26.47 -6.78 29.54
N SER A 141 -27.32 -7.79 29.38
CA SER A 141 -27.52 -8.52 28.10
C SER A 141 -27.96 -7.63 26.93
N ARG A 142 -28.49 -6.42 27.22
CA ARG A 142 -28.79 -5.37 26.22
C ARG A 142 -27.61 -5.03 25.31
N TYR A 143 -26.37 -5.26 25.75
CA TYR A 143 -25.17 -4.94 24.97
C TYR A 143 -24.57 -6.15 24.25
N ASP A 144 -25.33 -7.24 24.16
CA ASP A 144 -25.01 -8.39 23.32
C ASP A 144 -25.69 -8.25 21.96
N MET A 145 -25.00 -8.69 20.92
CA MET A 145 -25.58 -8.82 19.59
C MET A 145 -26.69 -9.88 19.64
N SER A 146 -27.90 -9.51 19.23
CA SER A 146 -29.00 -10.47 19.15
C SER A 146 -28.75 -11.48 18.03
N GLN A 147 -29.32 -12.69 18.13
CA GLN A 147 -29.23 -13.67 17.04
C GLN A 147 -29.85 -13.14 15.73
N SER A 148 -30.90 -12.32 15.82
CA SER A 148 -31.51 -11.68 14.65
C SER A 148 -30.57 -10.69 13.98
N ASP A 149 -29.82 -9.90 14.75
CA ASP A 149 -28.82 -8.96 14.21
C ASP A 149 -27.63 -9.70 13.63
N ALA A 150 -27.16 -10.75 14.32
CA ALA A 150 -26.11 -11.64 13.80
C ALA A 150 -26.51 -12.25 12.46
N GLY A 151 -27.76 -12.76 12.34
CA GLY A 151 -28.29 -13.29 11.08
C GLY A 151 -28.26 -12.25 9.94
N ARG A 152 -28.75 -11.04 10.19
CA ARG A 152 -28.70 -9.93 9.22
C ARG A 152 -27.28 -9.49 8.88
N ALA A 153 -26.36 -9.52 9.85
CA ALA A 153 -24.96 -9.16 9.65
C ALA A 153 -24.23 -10.19 8.76
N ILE A 154 -24.52 -11.47 8.94
CA ILE A 154 -24.02 -12.55 8.09
C ILE A 154 -24.61 -12.47 6.68
N GLU A 155 -25.91 -12.21 6.56
CA GLU A 155 -26.54 -11.96 5.27
C GLU A 155 -25.87 -10.78 4.54
N PHE A 156 -25.67 -9.66 5.22
CA PHE A 156 -24.97 -8.50 4.67
C PHE A 156 -23.53 -8.82 4.26
N LEU A 157 -22.81 -9.62 5.05
CA LEU A 157 -21.45 -10.08 4.72
C LEU A 157 -21.42 -10.81 3.38
N PHE A 158 -22.40 -11.68 3.11
CA PHE A 158 -22.48 -12.43 1.86
C PHE A 158 -22.92 -11.61 0.65
N HIS A 159 -23.38 -10.38 0.85
CA HIS A 159 -23.59 -9.42 -0.24
C HIS A 159 -22.28 -8.76 -0.71
N SER A 160 -21.15 -8.98 -0.02
CA SER A 160 -19.86 -8.50 -0.48
C SER A 160 -19.45 -9.18 -1.80
N PRO A 161 -18.97 -8.41 -2.79
CA PRO A 161 -18.41 -8.97 -4.03
C PRO A 161 -16.98 -9.51 -3.85
N SER A 162 -16.41 -9.40 -2.64
CA SER A 162 -15.05 -9.87 -2.37
C SER A 162 -14.93 -11.39 -2.49
N ARG A 163 -13.87 -11.87 -3.16
CA ARG A 163 -13.56 -13.30 -3.24
C ARG A 163 -12.95 -13.87 -1.96
N GLN A 164 -12.50 -13.00 -1.06
CA GLN A 164 -11.85 -13.37 0.19
C GLN A 164 -12.45 -12.53 1.31
N ILE A 165 -13.27 -13.16 2.14
CA ILE A 165 -13.92 -12.51 3.28
C ILE A 165 -13.17 -12.87 4.55
N LYS A 166 -12.76 -11.86 5.31
CA LYS A 166 -12.20 -11.99 6.65
C LYS A 166 -13.24 -11.52 7.67
N VAL A 167 -13.49 -12.35 8.67
CA VAL A 167 -14.36 -12.02 9.79
C VAL A 167 -13.53 -11.90 11.05
N GLU A 168 -13.69 -10.78 11.75
CA GLU A 168 -13.09 -10.56 13.07
C GLU A 168 -14.22 -10.37 14.09
N PHE A 169 -14.32 -11.31 15.02
CA PHE A 169 -15.20 -11.16 16.17
C PHE A 169 -14.46 -10.35 17.23
N GLN A 170 -15.00 -9.18 17.53
CA GLN A 170 -14.48 -8.23 18.50
C GLN A 170 -15.50 -8.00 19.60
N GLY A 171 -15.10 -7.28 20.66
CA GLY A 171 -15.94 -7.01 21.82
C GLY A 171 -15.17 -7.17 23.13
N GLY A 172 -15.91 -7.29 24.23
CA GLY A 172 -15.35 -7.67 25.51
C GLY A 172 -14.88 -9.12 25.55
N GLY A 173 -14.47 -9.59 26.74
CA GLY A 173 -14.12 -11.00 26.94
C GLY A 173 -15.31 -11.89 26.61
N ALA A 174 -15.11 -12.87 25.73
CA ALA A 174 -16.18 -13.73 25.23
C ALA A 174 -16.99 -14.32 26.40
N PRO A 175 -18.28 -13.99 26.54
CA PRO A 175 -19.11 -14.70 27.48
C PRO A 175 -19.29 -16.11 26.92
N SER A 176 -19.30 -17.11 27.79
CA SER A 176 -19.40 -18.56 27.55
C SER A 176 -20.63 -19.03 26.74
N GLN A 177 -21.35 -18.12 26.10
CA GLN A 177 -22.66 -18.31 25.44
C GLN A 177 -22.54 -18.62 23.95
N PHE A 178 -21.34 -18.45 23.35
CA PHE A 178 -21.04 -18.94 22.00
C PHE A 178 -20.42 -20.35 21.99
N LEU A 179 -20.14 -20.92 23.18
CA LEU A 179 -19.88 -22.34 23.28
C LEU A 179 -21.24 -23.05 23.35
N PRO A 180 -21.54 -24.03 22.50
CA PRO A 180 -22.76 -24.79 22.62
C PRO A 180 -22.80 -25.36 24.04
N HIS A 181 -23.83 -25.01 24.80
CA HIS A 181 -24.17 -25.75 26.00
C HIS A 181 -24.26 -27.22 25.56
N SER A 182 -23.37 -28.02 26.15
CA SER A 182 -23.33 -29.49 26.13
C SER A 182 -24.49 -30.15 25.39
N VAL A 183 -24.17 -30.89 24.32
CA VAL A 183 -25.00 -32.02 23.90
C VAL A 183 -25.20 -32.89 25.13
N ASP A 184 -26.43 -32.94 25.65
CA ASP A 184 -26.84 -33.89 26.67
C ASP A 184 -26.42 -35.30 26.22
N ARG A 185 -25.62 -35.97 27.04
CA ARG A 185 -25.41 -37.42 26.98
C ARG A 185 -26.30 -38.09 28.01
#